data_AF-A0A348N1D5-F1
#
_entry.id   AF-A0A348N1D5-F1
#
_cell.length_a   1.000
_cell.length_b   1.000
_cell.length_c   1.000
_cell.angle_alpha   90.00
_cell.angle_beta   90.00
_cell.angle_gamma   90.00
#
_symmetry.space_group_name_H-M   'P 1'
#
loop_
_entity.id
_entity.type
_entity.pdbx_description
1 polymer ?
#
loop_
_entity_poly.entity_id
_entity_poly.type
_entity_poly.pdbx_seq_one_letter_code
_entity_poly.pdbx_strand_id
1 'polypeptide(L)'
;TQCPPEERTSQVDIQAWSLPEPESNRQQLTVTTLCHFYQHPIRYLLNQRLALYFEQEAEAISPSEPFDLTGLTAWHCQQILLQQRQYGQTMESSVQRLLATGVLPQGELGQYHIALTAKAVTQFIEDHAILTRQFLPTLPVALSVDTFHLSGQLAQINEQGLWHYHLGALNGRQLLTAWCQHVIFNCLTPSEIKQESHLLTNDAQIHFAALAEPEAILKNLLADYWQGCQQPLALFSKSSYAYAKAAFSDSRADPYTASHGAWQGGMYLQGENEDPYYQWLYRDAFPYQAMVLATERIYRPLYQHLTVTKRK
;
A
#
# COMPACT_ATOMS: atom_id res chain seq x y z
N THR A 1 9.24 37.52 43.02
CA THR A 1 9.52 36.07 43.07
C THR A 1 9.19 35.50 41.70
N GLN A 2 10.20 35.40 40.84
CA GLN A 2 10.09 34.80 39.50
C GLN A 2 10.18 33.28 39.68
N CYS A 3 9.16 32.54 39.26
CA CYS A 3 9.29 31.09 39.04
C CYS A 3 10.26 30.87 37.88
N PRO A 4 11.23 29.95 37.98
CA PRO A 4 12.03 29.54 36.84
C PRO A 4 11.12 28.80 35.83
N PRO A 5 11.42 28.85 34.53
CA PRO A 5 10.74 28.00 33.57
C PRO A 5 11.12 26.55 33.89
N GLU A 6 10.12 25.71 34.17
CA GLU A 6 10.32 24.27 34.18
C GLU A 6 10.72 23.86 32.75
N GLU A 7 12.00 23.54 32.56
CA GLU A 7 12.44 22.71 31.45
C GLU A 7 11.70 21.38 31.56
N ARG A 8 10.61 21.21 30.83
CA ARG A 8 10.02 19.90 30.58
C ARG A 8 10.92 19.12 29.63
N THR A 9 12.08 18.70 30.11
CA THR A 9 12.86 17.58 29.57
C THR A 9 12.23 16.27 30.06
N SER A 10 10.98 16.04 29.67
CA SER A 10 10.39 14.70 29.68
C SER A 10 10.24 14.27 28.23
N GLN A 11 11.39 13.95 27.63
CA GLN A 11 11.46 13.16 26.41
C GLN A 11 10.93 11.77 26.79
N VAL A 12 9.61 11.60 26.77
CA VAL A 12 9.01 10.27 26.85
C VAL A 12 9.67 9.49 25.73
N ASP A 13 10.34 8.40 26.06
CA ASP A 13 10.91 7.52 25.06
C ASP A 13 9.73 6.85 24.33
N ILE A 14 9.25 7.52 23.29
CA ILE A 14 8.06 7.15 22.52
C ILE A 14 8.30 5.82 21.76
N GLN A 15 9.52 5.29 21.81
CA GLN A 15 9.87 3.95 21.34
C GLN A 15 9.58 2.85 22.39
N ALA A 16 9.34 3.19 23.66
CA ALA A 16 9.27 2.24 24.77
C ALA A 16 7.86 2.01 25.36
N TRP A 17 6.82 2.70 24.87
CA TRP A 17 5.47 2.47 25.36
C TRP A 17 4.86 1.24 24.69
N SER A 18 4.34 0.35 25.52
CA SER A 18 3.67 -0.88 25.12
C SER A 18 2.24 -0.87 25.62
N LEU A 19 1.30 -1.11 24.73
CA LEU A 19 -0.09 -1.37 25.09
C LEU A 19 -0.22 -2.77 25.69
N PRO A 20 -1.25 -3.01 26.52
CA PRO A 20 -1.58 -4.34 26.97
C PRO A 20 -1.87 -5.26 25.79
N GLU A 21 -1.84 -6.56 26.07
CA GLU A 21 -2.11 -7.60 25.08
C GLU A 21 -3.41 -7.29 24.30
N PRO A 22 -3.41 -7.42 22.96
CA PRO A 22 -4.62 -7.21 22.17
C PRO A 22 -5.72 -8.20 22.55
N GLU A 23 -6.96 -7.76 22.42
CA GLU A 23 -8.13 -8.63 22.55
C GLU A 23 -8.05 -9.84 21.60
N SER A 24 -8.46 -11.03 22.06
CA SER A 24 -8.37 -12.27 21.28
C SER A 24 -9.18 -12.23 19.98
N ASN A 25 -10.22 -11.40 19.89
CA ASN A 25 -10.97 -11.18 18.64
C ASN A 25 -10.09 -10.66 17.49
N ARG A 26 -8.97 -9.99 17.78
CA ARG A 26 -8.02 -9.49 16.76
C ARG A 26 -7.17 -10.59 16.15
N GLN A 27 -7.26 -11.81 16.67
CA GLN A 27 -6.73 -12.99 16.00
C GLN A 27 -7.64 -13.45 14.86
N GLN A 28 -8.89 -12.96 14.80
CA GLN A 28 -9.77 -13.09 13.64
C GLN A 28 -9.54 -11.91 12.69
N LEU A 29 -8.80 -12.15 11.62
CA LEU A 29 -8.39 -11.14 10.67
C LEU A 29 -9.04 -11.35 9.31
N THR A 30 -9.26 -10.24 8.61
CA THR A 30 -9.53 -10.29 7.18
C THR A 30 -8.24 -10.05 6.40
N VAL A 31 -8.15 -10.60 5.19
CA VAL A 31 -7.06 -10.30 4.24
C VAL A 31 -6.87 -8.79 4.09
N THR A 32 -7.98 -8.05 3.97
CA THR A 32 -7.99 -6.59 3.85
C THR A 32 -7.41 -5.90 5.09
N THR A 33 -7.75 -6.38 6.29
CA THR A 33 -7.22 -5.84 7.55
C THR A 33 -5.71 -6.01 7.64
N LEU A 34 -5.20 -7.20 7.30
CA LEU A 34 -3.76 -7.47 7.32
C LEU A 34 -3.01 -6.58 6.32
N CYS A 35 -3.51 -6.47 5.08
CA CYS A 35 -2.91 -5.60 4.07
C CYS A 35 -2.94 -4.13 4.51
N HIS A 36 -4.06 -3.64 5.06
CA HIS A 36 -4.19 -2.26 5.55
C HIS A 36 -3.17 -1.98 6.66
N PHE A 37 -2.99 -2.91 7.61
CA PHE A 37 -1.97 -2.77 8.65
C PHE A 37 -0.59 -2.49 8.04
N TYR A 38 -0.14 -3.31 7.08
CA TYR A 38 1.18 -3.13 6.44
C TYR A 38 1.32 -1.85 5.61
N GLN A 39 0.23 -1.25 5.15
CA GLN A 39 0.29 0.03 4.43
C GLN A 39 0.64 1.20 5.34
N HIS A 40 0.24 1.15 6.63
CA HIS A 40 0.53 2.18 7.63
C HIS A 40 0.33 1.64 9.07
N PRO A 41 1.31 0.91 9.64
CA PRO A 41 1.14 0.24 10.93
C PRO A 41 0.88 1.17 12.10
N ILE A 42 1.48 2.37 12.08
CA ILE A 42 1.31 3.37 13.14
C ILE A 42 -0.10 3.94 13.12
N ARG A 43 -0.62 4.29 11.94
CA ARG A 43 -2.03 4.69 11.79
C ARG A 43 -2.96 3.59 12.24
N TYR A 44 -2.66 2.34 11.90
CA TYR A 44 -3.46 1.20 12.35
C TYR A 44 -3.47 1.11 13.88
N LEU A 45 -2.31 1.14 14.53
CA LEU A 45 -2.18 1.11 15.99
C LEU A 45 -2.98 2.24 16.64
N LEU A 46 -2.76 3.50 16.23
CA LEU A 46 -3.39 4.67 16.82
C LEU A 46 -4.92 4.66 16.63
N ASN A 47 -5.41 4.31 15.44
CA ASN A 47 -6.85 4.23 15.18
C ASN A 47 -7.50 3.04 15.90
N GLN A 48 -6.92 1.85 15.77
CA GLN A 48 -7.58 0.61 16.17
C GLN A 48 -7.43 0.28 17.65
N ARG A 49 -6.33 0.71 18.29
CA ARG A 49 -6.07 0.44 19.71
C ARG A 49 -6.34 1.63 20.62
N LEU A 50 -6.23 2.86 20.11
CA LEU A 50 -6.37 4.07 20.92
C LEU A 50 -7.52 4.99 20.49
N ALA A 51 -8.21 4.65 19.40
CA ALA A 51 -9.25 5.50 18.81
C ALA A 51 -8.77 6.95 18.55
N LEU A 52 -7.47 7.11 18.24
CA LEU A 52 -6.85 8.39 17.92
C LEU A 52 -6.84 8.59 16.41
N TYR A 53 -7.78 9.38 15.93
CA TYR A 53 -7.90 9.75 14.52
C TYR A 53 -7.40 11.17 14.31
N PHE A 54 -6.40 11.34 13.45
CA PHE A 54 -6.00 12.66 12.99
C PHE A 54 -6.82 13.01 11.75
N GLU A 55 -7.51 14.12 11.81
CA GLU A 55 -8.10 14.75 10.63
C GLU A 55 -6.94 15.10 9.69
N GLN A 56 -6.88 14.46 8.53
CA GLN A 56 -6.21 15.10 7.40
C GLN A 56 -7.00 16.37 7.15
N GLU A 57 -6.33 17.53 7.03
CA GLU A 57 -6.96 18.78 6.65
C GLU A 57 -8.00 18.46 5.58
N ALA A 58 -9.28 18.62 5.91
CA ALA A 58 -10.33 18.45 4.92
C ALA A 58 -9.92 19.33 3.75
N GLU A 59 -9.82 18.76 2.53
CA GLU A 59 -9.60 19.55 1.32
C GLU A 59 -10.53 20.75 1.44
N ALA A 60 -9.95 21.94 1.65
CA ALA A 60 -10.74 23.12 1.90
C ALA A 60 -11.71 23.22 0.73
N ILE A 61 -13.02 23.16 1.01
CA ILE A 61 -14.03 23.17 -0.04
C ILE A 61 -13.81 24.49 -0.79
N SER A 62 -13.19 24.39 -1.97
CA SER A 62 -12.96 25.54 -2.80
C SER A 62 -14.34 26.09 -3.16
N PRO A 63 -14.62 27.38 -2.92
CA PRO A 63 -15.87 28.00 -3.35
C PRO A 63 -15.98 28.09 -4.88
N SER A 64 -14.93 27.70 -5.62
CA SER A 64 -14.88 27.66 -7.07
C SER A 64 -14.78 26.22 -7.58
N GLU A 65 -15.49 25.95 -8.67
CA GLU A 65 -15.46 24.67 -9.38
C GLU A 65 -14.01 24.25 -9.70
N PRO A 66 -13.60 23.00 -9.42
CA PRO A 66 -12.26 22.53 -9.69
C PRO A 66 -12.01 22.49 -11.20
N PHE A 67 -11.16 23.38 -11.69
CA PHE A 67 -10.75 23.43 -13.10
C PHE A 67 -9.80 22.26 -13.48
N ASP A 68 -9.17 21.64 -12.49
CA ASP A 68 -8.31 20.47 -12.62
C ASP A 68 -8.91 19.27 -11.88
N LEU A 69 -8.75 18.06 -12.43
CA LEU A 69 -8.94 16.85 -11.63
C LEU A 69 -7.85 16.80 -10.56
N THR A 70 -8.24 16.80 -9.28
CA THR A 70 -7.30 16.45 -8.20
C THR A 70 -6.75 15.05 -8.45
N GLY A 71 -5.53 14.77 -7.97
CA GLY A 71 -4.90 13.46 -8.16
C GLY A 71 -5.75 12.29 -7.67
N LEU A 72 -6.59 12.51 -6.65
CA LEU A 72 -7.55 11.54 -6.12
C LEU A 72 -8.71 11.27 -7.09
N THR A 73 -9.30 12.30 -7.68
CA THR A 73 -10.40 12.15 -8.64
C THR A 73 -9.92 11.48 -9.92
N ALA A 74 -8.73 11.85 -10.41
CA ALA A 74 -8.11 11.18 -11.57
C ALA A 74 -7.84 9.70 -11.30
N TRP A 75 -7.30 9.37 -10.12
CA TRP A 75 -7.08 7.98 -9.71
C TRP A 75 -8.38 7.17 -9.65
N HIS A 76 -9.43 7.72 -9.06
CA HIS A 76 -10.74 7.07 -8.99
C HIS A 76 -11.26 6.76 -10.41
N CYS A 77 -11.18 7.73 -11.33
CA CYS A 77 -11.61 7.54 -12.71
C CYS A 77 -10.83 6.41 -13.41
N GLN A 78 -9.51 6.34 -13.20
CA GLN A 78 -8.68 5.26 -13.75
C GLN A 78 -9.13 3.88 -13.24
N GLN A 79 -9.42 3.74 -11.94
CA GLN A 79 -9.87 2.47 -11.37
C GLN A 79 -11.21 2.01 -11.94
N ILE A 80 -12.18 2.92 -12.06
CA ILE A 80 -13.48 2.61 -12.66
C ILE A 80 -13.30 2.15 -14.11
N LEU A 81 -12.52 2.88 -14.92
CA LEU A 81 -12.33 2.54 -16.33
C LEU A 81 -11.62 1.20 -16.51
N LEU A 82 -10.60 0.91 -15.69
CA LEU A 82 -9.93 -0.39 -15.66
C LEU A 82 -10.91 -1.52 -15.32
N GLN A 83 -11.70 -1.36 -14.26
CA GLN A 83 -12.63 -2.38 -13.80
C GLN A 83 -13.74 -2.66 -14.82
N GLN A 84 -14.29 -1.62 -15.46
CA GLN A 84 -15.33 -1.79 -16.47
C GLN A 84 -14.82 -2.55 -17.70
N ARG A 85 -13.56 -2.35 -18.09
CA ARG A 85 -12.92 -3.12 -19.17
C ARG A 85 -12.84 -4.61 -18.86
N GLN A 86 -12.63 -5.00 -17.59
CA GLN A 86 -12.65 -6.40 -17.19
C GLN A 86 -14.03 -7.05 -17.32
N TYR A 87 -15.09 -6.27 -17.14
CA TYR A 87 -16.47 -6.72 -17.38
C TYR A 87 -16.86 -6.70 -18.87
N GLY A 88 -15.90 -6.54 -19.78
CA GLY A 88 -16.12 -6.54 -21.24
C GLY A 88 -16.78 -5.28 -21.78
N GLN A 89 -16.89 -4.21 -20.98
CA GLN A 89 -17.46 -2.95 -21.45
C GLN A 89 -16.50 -2.23 -22.41
N THR A 90 -17.06 -1.50 -23.38
CA THR A 90 -16.26 -0.64 -24.26
C THR A 90 -15.75 0.57 -23.48
N MET A 91 -14.59 1.10 -23.87
CA MET A 91 -14.07 2.33 -23.24
C MET A 91 -15.06 3.49 -23.38
N GLU A 92 -15.70 3.62 -24.54
CA GLU A 92 -16.72 4.63 -24.81
C GLU A 92 -17.89 4.55 -23.82
N SER A 93 -18.48 3.36 -23.65
CA SER A 93 -19.59 3.16 -22.69
C SER A 93 -19.16 3.44 -21.25
N SER A 94 -17.91 3.11 -20.90
CA SER A 94 -17.36 3.32 -19.56
C SER A 94 -17.18 4.81 -19.25
N VAL A 95 -16.68 5.57 -20.24
CA VAL A 95 -16.55 7.03 -20.17
C VAL A 95 -17.92 7.69 -20.05
N GLN A 96 -18.91 7.27 -20.84
CA GLN A 96 -20.27 7.81 -20.77
C GLN A 96 -20.91 7.57 -19.40
N ARG A 97 -20.74 6.37 -18.82
CA ARG A 97 -21.20 6.09 -17.45
C ARG A 97 -20.54 7.01 -16.44
N LEU A 98 -19.23 7.23 -16.58
CA LEU A 98 -18.47 8.04 -15.64
C LEU A 98 -18.89 9.52 -15.73
N LEU A 99 -19.10 10.06 -16.93
CA LEU A 99 -19.66 11.39 -17.14
C LEU A 99 -21.04 11.54 -16.45
N ALA A 100 -21.87 10.51 -16.51
CA ALA A 100 -23.19 10.51 -15.86
C ALA A 100 -23.14 10.49 -14.31
N THR A 101 -21.99 10.22 -13.69
CA THR A 101 -21.85 10.25 -12.21
C THR A 101 -21.72 11.65 -11.63
N GLY A 102 -21.41 12.66 -12.45
CA GLY A 102 -21.16 14.03 -11.98
C GLY A 102 -19.85 14.21 -11.20
N VAL A 103 -18.97 13.20 -11.16
CA VAL A 103 -17.66 13.25 -10.47
C VAL A 103 -16.65 14.13 -11.22
N LEU A 104 -16.84 14.33 -12.53
CA LEU A 104 -15.95 15.15 -13.36
C LEU A 104 -16.39 16.61 -13.36
N PRO A 105 -15.45 17.57 -13.50
CA PRO A 105 -15.74 18.98 -13.74
C PRO A 105 -16.69 19.16 -14.94
N GLN A 106 -17.55 20.17 -14.90
CA GLN A 106 -18.49 20.42 -15.97
C GLN A 106 -17.79 20.98 -17.22
N GLY A 107 -18.38 20.73 -18.39
CA GLY A 107 -17.93 21.29 -19.67
C GLY A 107 -16.71 20.61 -20.29
N GLU A 108 -16.02 21.34 -21.17
CA GLU A 108 -14.95 20.82 -22.03
C GLU A 108 -13.72 20.33 -21.25
N LEU A 109 -13.45 20.89 -20.07
CA LEU A 109 -12.32 20.49 -19.23
C LEU A 109 -12.50 19.06 -18.68
N GLY A 110 -13.69 18.74 -18.17
CA GLY A 110 -14.02 17.38 -17.74
C GLY A 110 -13.92 16.37 -18.87
N GLN A 111 -14.39 16.74 -20.07
CA GLN A 111 -14.28 15.93 -21.28
C GLN A 111 -12.81 15.69 -21.68
N TYR A 112 -11.98 16.74 -21.63
CA TYR A 112 -10.56 16.64 -21.92
C TYR A 112 -9.84 15.71 -20.93
N HIS A 113 -10.07 15.88 -19.63
CA HIS A 113 -9.43 15.06 -18.60
C HIS A 113 -9.85 13.59 -18.68
N ILE A 114 -11.13 13.30 -18.92
CA ILE A 114 -11.58 11.91 -19.06
C ILE A 114 -11.06 11.29 -20.35
N ALA A 115 -10.92 12.06 -21.44
CA ALA A 115 -10.31 11.58 -22.67
C ALA A 115 -8.82 11.22 -22.47
N LEU A 116 -8.06 12.06 -21.77
CA LEU A 116 -6.67 11.76 -21.39
C LEU A 116 -6.58 10.50 -20.52
N THR A 117 -7.46 10.40 -19.52
CA THR A 117 -7.50 9.26 -18.60
C THR A 117 -7.85 7.97 -19.34
N ALA A 118 -8.87 8.00 -20.20
CA ALA A 118 -9.29 6.87 -21.02
C ALA A 118 -8.20 6.43 -22.00
N LYS A 119 -7.46 7.38 -22.58
CA LYS A 119 -6.30 7.10 -23.43
C LYS A 119 -5.18 6.40 -22.64
N ALA A 120 -4.84 6.90 -21.45
CA ALA A 120 -3.83 6.28 -20.59
C ALA A 120 -4.22 4.86 -20.15
N VAL A 121 -5.48 4.65 -19.76
CA VAL A 121 -6.01 3.32 -19.39
C VAL A 121 -6.01 2.38 -20.59
N THR A 122 -6.40 2.87 -21.78
CA THR A 122 -6.40 2.06 -23.00
C THR A 122 -4.99 1.63 -23.36
N GLN A 123 -4.03 2.55 -23.36
CA GLN A 123 -2.62 2.24 -23.60
C GLN A 123 -2.10 1.20 -22.59
N PHE A 124 -2.38 1.39 -21.30
CA PHE A 124 -1.97 0.46 -20.25
C PHE A 124 -2.53 -0.96 -20.49
N ILE A 125 -3.79 -1.09 -20.89
CA ILE A 125 -4.40 -2.39 -21.21
C ILE A 125 -3.77 -3.01 -22.47
N GLU A 126 -3.52 -2.22 -23.50
CA GLU A 126 -2.89 -2.69 -24.74
C GLU A 126 -1.46 -3.19 -24.51
N ASP A 127 -0.72 -2.51 -23.64
CA ASP A 127 0.62 -2.90 -23.21
C ASP A 127 0.63 -4.20 -22.38
N HIS A 128 -0.52 -4.54 -21.79
CA HIS A 128 -0.69 -5.66 -20.87
C HIS A 128 -1.88 -6.52 -21.31
N ALA A 129 -1.72 -7.21 -22.45
CA ALA A 129 -2.73 -8.13 -23.00
C ALA A 129 -3.23 -9.21 -22.02
N ILE A 130 -2.51 -9.45 -20.91
CA ILE A 130 -2.99 -10.32 -19.84
C ILE A 130 -4.25 -9.79 -19.14
N LEU A 131 -4.42 -8.47 -19.09
CA LEU A 131 -5.57 -7.81 -18.46
C LEU A 131 -6.87 -7.98 -19.24
N THR A 132 -6.80 -8.45 -20.49
CA THR A 132 -7.97 -8.78 -21.31
C THR A 132 -8.31 -10.28 -21.27
N ARG A 133 -7.50 -11.10 -20.59
CA ARG A 133 -7.85 -12.51 -20.35
C ARG A 133 -8.98 -12.64 -19.34
N GLN A 134 -9.66 -13.78 -19.40
CA GLN A 134 -10.70 -14.10 -18.43
C GLN A 134 -10.04 -14.43 -17.08
N PHE A 135 -10.41 -13.67 -16.05
CA PHE A 135 -10.08 -14.01 -14.66
C PHE A 135 -11.04 -15.08 -14.14
N LEU A 136 -10.51 -15.94 -13.28
CA LEU A 136 -11.27 -16.93 -12.53
C LEU A 136 -12.16 -16.26 -11.47
N PRO A 137 -13.20 -16.96 -10.97
CA PRO A 137 -13.94 -16.52 -9.79
C PRO A 137 -13.02 -16.22 -8.61
N THR A 138 -13.48 -15.37 -7.70
CA THR A 138 -12.71 -15.03 -6.50
C THR A 138 -12.41 -16.28 -5.68
N LEU A 139 -11.16 -16.42 -5.23
CA LEU A 139 -10.70 -17.52 -4.40
C LEU A 139 -11.01 -17.20 -2.94
N PRO A 140 -11.85 -17.98 -2.24
CA PRO A 140 -12.12 -17.77 -0.83
C PRO A 140 -10.87 -18.06 0.01
N VAL A 141 -10.63 -17.22 1.01
CA VAL A 141 -9.55 -17.37 1.99
C VAL A 141 -10.16 -17.82 3.30
N ALA A 142 -9.70 -18.96 3.80
CA ALA A 142 -10.00 -19.48 5.14
C ALA A 142 -8.76 -20.24 5.63
N LEU A 143 -7.83 -19.52 6.27
CA LEU A 143 -6.57 -20.06 6.77
C LEU A 143 -6.54 -19.98 8.29
N SER A 144 -5.92 -20.97 8.93
CA SER A 144 -5.61 -20.94 10.36
C SER A 144 -4.10 -21.13 10.55
N VAL A 145 -3.46 -20.19 11.23
CA VAL A 145 -2.01 -20.20 11.49
C VAL A 145 -1.80 -19.92 12.97
N ASP A 146 -1.31 -20.91 13.72
CA ASP A 146 -1.30 -20.90 15.18
C ASP A 146 -2.69 -20.53 15.76
N THR A 147 -2.80 -19.40 16.45
CA THR A 147 -4.06 -18.88 17.02
C THR A 147 -4.81 -17.92 16.10
N PHE A 148 -4.23 -17.57 14.94
CA PHE A 148 -4.84 -16.63 13.99
C PHE A 148 -5.76 -17.34 13.01
N HIS A 149 -6.89 -16.71 12.72
CA HIS A 149 -7.83 -17.11 11.69
C HIS A 149 -7.93 -15.99 10.65
N LEU A 150 -7.54 -16.29 9.42
CA LEU A 150 -7.58 -15.35 8.31
C LEU A 150 -8.72 -15.70 7.36
N SER A 151 -9.56 -14.71 7.08
CA SER A 151 -10.73 -14.84 6.20
C SER A 151 -10.75 -13.78 5.10
N GLY A 152 -11.42 -14.05 3.99
CA GLY A 152 -11.59 -13.06 2.92
C GLY A 152 -11.71 -13.71 1.56
N GLN A 153 -11.36 -12.95 0.52
CA GLN A 153 -11.33 -13.42 -0.86
C GLN A 153 -10.16 -12.77 -1.60
N LEU A 154 -9.58 -13.51 -2.54
CA LEU A 154 -8.61 -13.00 -3.51
C LEU A 154 -9.28 -12.95 -4.89
N ALA A 155 -9.16 -11.82 -5.57
CA ALA A 155 -9.67 -11.61 -6.92
C ALA A 155 -8.52 -11.54 -7.93
N GLN A 156 -8.84 -11.35 -9.22
CA GLN A 156 -7.84 -11.12 -10.28
C GLN A 156 -6.85 -12.29 -10.43
N ILE A 157 -7.36 -13.52 -10.30
CA ILE A 157 -6.58 -14.74 -10.47
C ILE A 157 -6.86 -15.32 -11.86
N ASN A 158 -5.83 -15.78 -12.55
CA ASN A 158 -5.96 -16.58 -13.77
C ASN A 158 -4.98 -17.76 -13.72
N GLU A 159 -4.84 -18.51 -14.81
CA GLU A 159 -3.95 -19.68 -14.89
C GLU A 159 -2.47 -19.34 -14.59
N GLN A 160 -2.07 -18.08 -14.75
CA GLN A 160 -0.72 -17.59 -14.48
C GLN A 160 -0.51 -17.12 -13.03
N GLY A 161 -1.55 -17.13 -12.20
CA GLY A 161 -1.47 -16.75 -10.80
C GLY A 161 -2.28 -15.52 -10.45
N LEU A 162 -1.86 -14.82 -9.41
CA LEU A 162 -2.55 -13.64 -8.87
C LEU A 162 -2.02 -12.34 -9.50
N TRP A 163 -2.92 -11.46 -9.93
CA TRP A 163 -2.56 -10.20 -10.58
C TRP A 163 -2.99 -8.98 -9.78
N HIS A 164 -2.09 -8.00 -9.73
CA HIS A 164 -2.33 -6.66 -9.25
C HIS A 164 -1.95 -5.67 -10.34
N TYR A 165 -2.71 -4.60 -10.49
CA TYR A 165 -2.38 -3.55 -11.43
C TYR A 165 -2.90 -2.20 -10.96
N HIS A 166 -2.13 -1.16 -11.24
CA HIS A 166 -2.45 0.21 -10.85
C HIS A 166 -1.86 1.20 -11.85
N LEU A 167 -2.65 2.19 -12.29
CA LEU A 167 -2.13 3.32 -13.05
C LEU A 167 -1.45 4.32 -12.11
N GLY A 168 -0.14 4.21 -12.00
CA GLY A 168 0.69 5.08 -11.18
C GLY A 168 2.10 4.54 -11.06
N ALA A 169 2.95 5.26 -10.33
CA ALA A 169 4.29 4.79 -10.01
C ALA A 169 4.24 3.75 -8.88
N LEU A 170 5.11 2.74 -8.98
CA LEU A 170 5.25 1.72 -7.95
C LEU A 170 5.64 2.34 -6.61
N ASN A 171 4.85 2.07 -5.58
CA ASN A 171 5.11 2.52 -4.21
C ASN A 171 5.11 1.37 -3.21
N GLY A 172 5.64 1.64 -2.00
CA GLY A 172 5.77 0.66 -0.93
C GLY A 172 4.43 0.06 -0.48
N ARG A 173 3.34 0.85 -0.47
CA ARG A 173 2.01 0.37 -0.07
C ARG A 173 1.48 -0.69 -1.02
N GLN A 174 1.58 -0.44 -2.33
CA GLN A 174 1.19 -1.39 -3.36
C GLN A 174 2.03 -2.66 -3.29
N LEU A 175 3.35 -2.50 -3.14
CA LEU A 175 4.27 -3.63 -3.09
C LEU A 175 4.01 -4.53 -1.87
N LEU A 176 3.81 -3.94 -0.68
CA LEU A 176 3.47 -4.68 0.54
C LEU A 176 2.09 -5.33 0.47
N THR A 177 1.11 -4.67 -0.16
CA THR A 177 -0.23 -5.25 -0.36
C THR A 177 -0.15 -6.48 -1.25
N ALA A 178 0.53 -6.36 -2.40
CA ALA A 178 0.74 -7.47 -3.32
C ALA A 178 1.53 -8.61 -2.66
N TRP A 179 2.54 -8.29 -1.85
CA TRP A 179 3.29 -9.29 -1.09
C TRP A 179 2.44 -10.04 -0.07
N CYS A 180 1.65 -9.34 0.75
CA CYS A 180 0.75 -9.98 1.71
C CYS A 180 -0.23 -10.93 1.00
N GLN A 181 -0.84 -10.47 -0.08
CA GLN A 181 -1.77 -11.27 -0.86
C GLN A 181 -1.09 -12.45 -1.55
N HIS A 182 0.14 -12.29 -2.05
CA HIS A 182 0.95 -13.35 -2.64
C HIS A 182 1.30 -14.45 -1.61
N VAL A 183 1.71 -14.07 -0.39
CA VAL A 183 1.98 -15.02 0.69
C VAL A 183 0.72 -15.81 1.05
N ILE A 184 -0.42 -15.13 1.21
CA ILE A 184 -1.72 -15.77 1.48
C ILE A 184 -2.12 -16.69 0.33
N PHE A 185 -1.96 -16.24 -0.91
CA PHE A 185 -2.26 -17.01 -2.11
C PHE A 185 -1.45 -18.32 -2.18
N ASN A 186 -0.17 -18.25 -1.85
CA ASN A 186 0.71 -19.43 -1.81
C ASN A 186 0.29 -20.42 -0.70
N CYS A 187 -0.26 -19.95 0.41
CA CYS A 187 -0.79 -20.82 1.49
C CYS A 187 -2.06 -21.59 1.08
N LEU A 188 -2.82 -21.11 0.08
CA LEU A 188 -4.08 -21.74 -0.33
C LEU A 188 -3.88 -22.93 -1.28
N THR A 189 -2.70 -23.08 -1.88
CA THR A 189 -2.34 -24.16 -2.83
C THR A 189 -3.44 -24.50 -3.84
N PRO A 190 -3.97 -23.52 -4.61
CA PRO A 190 -5.03 -23.81 -5.57
C PRO A 190 -4.52 -24.78 -6.66
N SER A 191 -5.27 -25.84 -6.91
CA SER A 191 -4.98 -26.79 -7.99
C SER A 191 -5.02 -26.07 -9.35
N GLU A 192 -4.08 -26.40 -10.24
CA GLU A 192 -4.04 -25.94 -11.64
C GLU A 192 -3.72 -24.46 -11.87
N ILE A 193 -3.39 -23.71 -10.81
CA ILE A 193 -2.97 -22.31 -10.91
C ILE A 193 -1.51 -22.19 -10.48
N LYS A 194 -0.70 -21.47 -11.25
CA LYS A 194 0.66 -21.13 -10.81
C LYS A 194 0.62 -20.31 -9.53
N GLN A 195 1.41 -20.67 -8.53
CA GLN A 195 1.53 -19.94 -7.27
C GLN A 195 2.41 -18.67 -7.39
N GLU A 196 2.40 -18.06 -8.56
CA GLU A 196 3.12 -16.84 -8.89
C GLU A 196 2.19 -15.63 -8.70
N SER A 197 2.76 -14.43 -8.54
CA SER A 197 1.97 -13.21 -8.54
C SER A 197 2.66 -12.08 -9.27
N HIS A 198 1.86 -11.18 -9.84
CA HIS A 198 2.34 -10.10 -10.68
C HIS A 198 1.77 -8.77 -10.22
N LEU A 199 2.58 -7.72 -10.20
CA LEU A 199 2.14 -6.35 -9.96
C LEU A 199 2.59 -5.45 -11.12
N LEU A 200 1.62 -4.88 -11.82
CA LEU A 200 1.82 -4.01 -12.98
C LEU A 200 1.56 -2.55 -12.60
N THR A 201 2.55 -1.69 -12.81
CA THR A 201 2.45 -0.24 -12.65
C THR A 201 2.89 0.46 -13.93
N ASN A 202 2.76 1.79 -14.00
CA ASN A 202 3.17 2.54 -15.19
C ASN A 202 4.68 2.42 -15.47
N ASP A 203 5.48 2.31 -14.40
CA ASP A 203 6.94 2.38 -14.43
C ASP A 203 7.64 1.03 -14.13
N ALA A 204 6.90 0.03 -13.65
CA ALA A 204 7.47 -1.25 -13.25
C ALA A 204 6.52 -2.43 -13.46
N GLN A 205 7.11 -3.59 -13.71
CA GLN A 205 6.44 -4.88 -13.59
C GLN A 205 7.20 -5.69 -12.54
N ILE A 206 6.47 -6.14 -11.52
CA ILE A 206 7.00 -6.99 -10.45
C ILE A 206 6.43 -8.38 -10.66
N HIS A 207 7.29 -9.39 -10.54
CA HIS A 207 6.91 -10.78 -10.52
C HIS A 207 7.44 -11.44 -9.25
N PHE A 208 6.53 -12.01 -8.47
CA PHE A 208 6.80 -12.83 -7.29
C PHE A 208 6.75 -14.31 -7.68
N ALA A 209 7.87 -15.00 -7.46
CA ALA A 209 7.96 -16.44 -7.69
C ALA A 209 7.22 -17.22 -6.58
N ALA A 210 6.89 -18.49 -6.84
CA ALA A 210 6.30 -19.37 -5.86
C ALA A 210 7.17 -19.49 -4.59
N LEU A 211 6.52 -19.54 -3.42
CA LEU A 211 7.18 -19.61 -2.13
C LEU A 211 7.35 -21.07 -1.69
N ALA A 212 8.54 -21.42 -1.21
CA ALA A 212 8.80 -22.75 -0.67
C ALA A 212 8.15 -22.98 0.70
N GLU A 213 8.15 -21.96 1.57
CA GLU A 213 7.62 -22.03 2.94
C GLU A 213 6.65 -20.87 3.24
N PRO A 214 5.51 -20.78 2.51
CA PRO A 214 4.60 -19.64 2.62
C PRO A 214 3.98 -19.50 4.01
N GLU A 215 3.70 -20.62 4.71
CA GLU A 215 3.13 -20.60 6.06
C GLU A 215 4.08 -19.98 7.10
N ALA A 216 5.39 -20.23 6.98
CA ALA A 216 6.39 -19.64 7.87
C ALA A 216 6.49 -18.13 7.68
N ILE A 217 6.43 -17.67 6.42
CA ILE A 217 6.40 -16.23 6.10
C ILE A 217 5.12 -15.60 6.63
N LEU A 218 3.96 -16.25 6.43
CA LEU A 218 2.68 -15.75 6.92
C LEU A 218 2.66 -15.66 8.46
N LYS A 219 3.21 -16.66 9.15
CA LYS A 219 3.36 -16.65 10.61
C LYS A 219 4.17 -15.46 11.10
N ASN A 220 5.29 -15.15 10.44
CA ASN A 220 6.09 -13.96 10.78
C ASN A 220 5.31 -12.67 10.54
N LEU A 221 4.57 -12.56 9.42
CA LEU A 221 3.72 -11.41 9.16
C LEU A 221 2.59 -11.24 10.21
N LEU A 222 2.03 -12.33 10.71
CA LEU A 222 1.01 -12.30 11.76
C LEU A 222 1.61 -11.92 13.12
N ALA A 223 2.82 -12.40 13.43
CA ALA A 223 3.55 -12.01 14.63
C ALA A 223 3.88 -10.50 14.62
N ASP A 224 4.33 -9.97 13.49
CA ASP A 224 4.58 -8.54 13.29
C ASP A 224 3.31 -7.70 13.40
N TYR A 225 2.19 -8.19 12.86
CA TYR A 225 0.89 -7.58 13.07
C TYR A 225 0.52 -7.52 14.56
N TRP A 226 0.69 -8.61 15.28
CA TRP A 226 0.36 -8.71 16.70
C TRP A 226 1.23 -7.80 17.58
N GLN A 227 2.53 -7.73 17.27
CA GLN A 227 3.47 -6.81 17.92
C GLN A 227 3.14 -5.36 17.57
N GLY A 228 2.82 -5.07 16.30
CA GLY A 228 2.41 -3.74 15.83
C GLY A 228 1.08 -3.26 16.42
N CYS A 229 0.27 -4.17 16.96
CA CYS A 229 -0.92 -3.83 17.75
C CYS A 229 -0.58 -3.46 19.20
N GLN A 230 0.64 -3.73 19.68
CA GLN A 230 1.06 -3.43 21.06
C GLN A 230 2.03 -2.26 21.11
N GLN A 231 2.91 -2.16 20.12
CA GLN A 231 3.96 -1.16 20.05
C GLN A 231 4.08 -0.64 18.61
N PRO A 232 4.54 0.61 18.41
CA PRO A 232 4.71 1.13 17.07
C PRO A 232 5.70 0.31 16.25
N LEU A 233 5.24 -0.20 15.10
CA LEU A 233 6.11 -0.79 14.09
C LEU A 233 6.61 0.32 13.16
N ALA A 234 7.91 0.63 13.20
CA ALA A 234 8.55 1.68 12.40
C ALA A 234 8.71 1.30 10.91
N LEU A 235 7.65 0.79 10.29
CA LEU A 235 7.59 0.50 8.87
C LEU A 235 6.89 1.64 8.14
N PHE A 236 7.62 2.35 7.28
CA PHE A 236 7.13 3.55 6.61
C PHE A 236 6.98 3.33 5.11
N SER A 237 5.86 3.81 4.56
CA SER A 237 5.48 3.54 3.18
C SER A 237 6.46 4.08 2.12
N LYS A 238 7.12 5.22 2.38
CA LYS A 238 8.11 5.82 1.48
C LYS A 238 9.53 5.50 1.92
N SER A 239 9.87 5.75 3.19
CA SER A 239 11.23 5.61 3.72
C SER A 239 11.71 4.17 3.80
N SER A 240 10.90 3.23 4.31
CA SER A 240 11.28 1.81 4.34
C SER A 240 11.38 1.25 2.93
N TYR A 241 10.48 1.64 2.02
CA TYR A 241 10.57 1.24 0.62
C TYR A 241 11.81 1.79 -0.08
N ALA A 242 12.16 3.07 0.13
CA ALA A 242 13.36 3.68 -0.41
C ALA A 242 14.64 3.00 0.12
N TYR A 243 14.68 2.69 1.41
CA TYR A 243 15.74 1.88 2.02
C TYR A 243 15.84 0.51 1.32
N ALA A 244 14.74 -0.24 1.29
CA ALA A 244 14.72 -1.60 0.75
C ALA A 244 15.13 -1.64 -0.73
N LYS A 245 14.66 -0.68 -1.53
CA LYS A 245 15.06 -0.54 -2.92
C LYS A 245 16.56 -0.27 -3.05
N ALA A 246 17.14 0.57 -2.21
CA ALA A 246 18.57 0.84 -2.22
C ALA A 246 19.40 -0.35 -1.72
N ALA A 247 18.93 -1.07 -0.69
CA ALA A 247 19.69 -2.12 -0.01
C ALA A 247 19.58 -3.50 -0.68
N PHE A 248 18.43 -3.84 -1.27
CA PHE A 248 18.13 -5.20 -1.74
C PHE A 248 17.94 -5.33 -3.25
N SER A 249 17.91 -4.22 -3.99
CA SER A 249 17.94 -4.25 -5.46
C SER A 249 19.32 -3.89 -6.00
N ASP A 250 19.53 -4.03 -7.31
CA ASP A 250 20.78 -3.67 -8.00
C ASP A 250 20.96 -2.13 -8.13
N SER A 251 20.70 -1.40 -7.06
CA SER A 251 20.80 0.05 -6.96
C SER A 251 22.18 0.45 -6.43
N ARG A 252 22.74 1.53 -6.97
CA ARG A 252 23.96 2.16 -6.42
C ARG A 252 23.68 3.22 -5.35
N ALA A 253 22.40 3.48 -5.07
CA ALA A 253 22.00 4.46 -4.06
C ALA A 253 22.37 3.98 -2.65
N ASP A 254 22.84 4.90 -1.82
CA ASP A 254 23.07 4.63 -0.40
C ASP A 254 21.72 4.49 0.35
N PRO A 255 21.47 3.38 1.08
CA PRO A 255 20.19 3.16 1.76
C PRO A 255 19.83 4.20 2.82
N TYR A 256 20.83 4.73 3.53
CA TYR A 256 20.60 5.81 4.51
C TYR A 256 20.09 7.07 3.79
N THR A 257 20.83 7.53 2.78
CA THR A 257 20.49 8.74 2.02
C THR A 257 19.12 8.62 1.34
N ALA A 258 18.80 7.46 0.76
CA ALA A 258 17.52 7.24 0.09
C ALA A 258 16.32 7.30 1.07
N SER A 259 16.42 6.61 2.21
CA SER A 259 15.35 6.55 3.20
C SER A 259 15.16 7.86 3.96
N HIS A 260 16.26 8.54 4.27
CA HIS A 260 16.25 9.85 4.91
C HIS A 260 15.68 10.93 3.98
N GLY A 261 16.05 10.90 2.69
CA GLY A 261 15.46 11.79 1.69
C GLY A 261 13.94 11.59 1.53
N ALA A 262 13.47 10.34 1.56
CA ALA A 262 12.04 10.05 1.56
C ALA A 262 11.32 10.51 2.85
N TRP A 263 12.03 10.49 3.99
CA TRP A 263 11.48 10.92 5.28
C TRP A 263 11.29 12.44 5.31
N GLN A 264 12.34 13.20 4.96
CA GLN A 264 12.31 14.66 5.02
C GLN A 264 11.58 15.31 3.85
N GLY A 265 11.54 14.64 2.69
CA GLY A 265 11.06 15.25 1.45
C GLY A 265 12.08 16.19 0.84
N GLY A 266 11.59 17.13 0.03
CA GLY A 266 12.39 18.16 -0.62
C GLY A 266 11.54 19.35 -1.02
N MET A 267 12.13 20.30 -1.75
CA MET A 267 11.47 21.58 -2.08
C MET A 267 10.13 21.42 -2.82
N TYR A 268 9.95 20.32 -3.55
CA TYR A 268 8.74 20.02 -4.32
C TYR A 268 8.07 18.69 -3.94
N LEU A 269 8.64 17.95 -3.00
CA LEU A 269 8.12 16.65 -2.58
C LEU A 269 7.85 16.69 -1.08
N GLN A 270 6.61 16.41 -0.72
CA GLN A 270 6.21 16.29 0.67
C GLN A 270 6.93 15.14 1.37
N GLY A 271 7.56 15.45 2.50
CA GLY A 271 8.23 14.46 3.34
C GLY A 271 7.25 13.44 3.90
N GLU A 272 7.72 12.23 4.18
CA GLU A 272 6.91 11.27 4.93
C GLU A 272 6.68 11.74 6.37
N ASN A 273 7.63 12.50 6.95
CA ASN A 273 7.52 13.09 8.30
C ASN A 273 6.38 14.11 8.46
N GLU A 274 5.74 14.56 7.38
CA GLU A 274 4.58 15.45 7.43
C GLU A 274 3.27 14.71 7.70
N ASP A 275 3.26 13.37 7.66
CA ASP A 275 2.10 12.58 8.04
C ASP A 275 1.75 12.82 9.54
N PRO A 276 0.51 13.25 9.88
CA PRO A 276 0.12 13.58 11.25
C PRO A 276 0.34 12.42 12.25
N TYR A 277 0.20 11.17 11.81
CA TYR A 277 0.40 10.01 12.66
C TYR A 277 1.88 9.84 13.02
N TYR A 278 2.80 10.14 12.09
CA TYR A 278 4.24 10.10 12.35
C TYR A 278 4.70 11.32 13.14
N GLN A 279 4.15 12.51 12.89
CA GLN A 279 4.43 13.70 13.70
C GLN A 279 4.01 13.51 15.16
N TRP A 280 2.84 12.91 15.39
CA TRP A 280 2.37 12.63 16.75
C TRP A 280 3.34 11.72 17.51
N LEU A 281 3.82 10.67 16.83
CA LEU A 281 4.63 9.64 17.47
C LEU A 281 6.13 9.98 17.54
N TYR A 282 6.71 10.54 16.49
CA TYR A 282 8.15 10.76 16.40
C TYR A 282 8.56 12.24 16.38
N ARG A 283 7.60 13.15 16.20
CA ARG A 283 7.83 14.59 16.06
C ARG A 283 8.91 14.85 15.01
N ASP A 284 10.09 15.29 15.44
CA ASP A 284 11.21 15.67 14.57
C ASP A 284 12.27 14.55 14.41
N ALA A 285 12.13 13.43 15.12
CA ALA A 285 13.12 12.35 15.09
C ALA A 285 12.80 11.33 14.01
N PHE A 286 13.77 11.02 13.14
CA PHE A 286 13.65 9.86 12.25
C PHE A 286 14.12 8.59 12.99
N PRO A 287 13.24 7.60 13.29
CA PRO A 287 13.62 6.40 14.03
C PRO A 287 14.36 5.40 13.13
N TYR A 288 15.52 5.81 12.60
CA TYR A 288 16.25 5.10 11.55
C TYR A 288 16.57 3.64 11.91
N GLN A 289 17.10 3.38 13.11
CA GLN A 289 17.48 2.01 13.51
C GLN A 289 16.27 1.07 13.59
N ALA A 290 15.17 1.52 14.22
CA ALA A 290 13.93 0.75 14.30
C ALA A 290 13.34 0.49 12.90
N MET A 291 13.43 1.49 12.01
CA MET A 291 13.00 1.40 10.63
C MET A 291 13.82 0.39 9.82
N VAL A 292 15.14 0.39 9.97
CA VAL A 292 16.01 -0.62 9.33
C VAL A 292 15.62 -2.01 9.80
N LEU A 293 15.44 -2.24 11.10
CA LEU A 293 15.06 -3.56 11.64
C LEU A 293 13.71 -4.06 11.09
N ALA A 294 12.70 -3.19 11.04
CA ALA A 294 11.40 -3.54 10.46
C ALA A 294 11.50 -3.80 8.95
N THR A 295 12.26 -2.97 8.23
CA THR A 295 12.47 -3.07 6.78
C THR A 295 13.21 -4.35 6.42
N GLU A 296 14.29 -4.68 7.14
CA GLU A 296 15.05 -5.92 7.01
C GLU A 296 14.16 -7.14 7.20
N ARG A 297 13.32 -7.15 8.22
CA ARG A 297 12.45 -8.29 8.52
C ARG A 297 11.36 -8.51 7.46
N ILE A 298 10.78 -7.44 6.93
CA ILE A 298 9.60 -7.51 6.06
C ILE A 298 9.97 -7.46 4.57
N TYR A 299 10.87 -6.56 4.18
CA TYR A 299 11.25 -6.39 2.77
C TYR A 299 12.34 -7.37 2.32
N ARG A 300 13.22 -7.88 3.17
CA ARG A 300 14.23 -8.88 2.73
C ARG A 300 13.60 -10.14 2.14
N PRO A 301 12.66 -10.84 2.79
CA PRO A 301 12.03 -12.02 2.18
C PRO A 301 11.26 -11.65 0.91
N LEU A 302 10.63 -10.47 0.88
CA LEU A 302 9.96 -9.93 -0.30
C LEU A 302 10.95 -9.80 -1.48
N TYR A 303 12.10 -9.17 -1.28
CA TYR A 303 13.12 -8.94 -2.32
C TYR A 303 13.86 -10.21 -2.75
N GLN A 304 13.93 -11.24 -1.90
CA GLN A 304 14.48 -12.55 -2.27
C GLN A 304 13.61 -13.31 -3.28
N HIS A 305 12.30 -13.02 -3.33
CA HIS A 305 11.33 -13.72 -4.15
C HIS A 305 10.79 -12.89 -5.31
N LEU A 306 11.24 -11.63 -5.45
CA LEU A 306 10.76 -10.75 -6.50
C LEU A 306 11.80 -10.51 -7.60
N THR A 307 11.28 -10.35 -8.80
CA THR A 307 12.02 -9.83 -9.95
C THR A 307 11.35 -8.55 -10.45
N VAL A 308 12.16 -7.54 -10.76
CA VAL A 308 11.67 -6.24 -11.26
C VAL A 308 12.07 -6.09 -12.72
N THR A 309 11.10 -5.87 -13.59
CA THR A 309 11.32 -5.39 -14.96
C THR A 309 10.93 -3.92 -15.03
N LYS A 310 11.94 -3.04 -15.22
CA LYS A 310 11.69 -1.60 -15.38
C LYS A 310 11.16 -1.31 -16.78
N ARG A 311 10.16 -0.44 -16.87
CA ARG A 311 9.66 0.05 -18.15
C ARG A 311 10.44 1.31 -18.56
N LYS A 312 10.88 1.34 -19.82
CA LYS A 312 11.55 2.51 -20.42
C LYS A 312 10.53 3.55 -20.87
#